data_AF-A0A836C7G4-F1
#
_entry.id   AF-A0A836C7G4-F1
#
_cell.length_a   1.000
_cell.length_b   1.000
_cell.length_c   1.000
_cell.angle_alpha   90.00
_cell.angle_beta   90.00
_cell.angle_gamma   90.00
#
_symmetry.space_group_name_H-M   'P 1'
#
loop_
_entity.id
_entity.type
_entity.pdbx_description
1 polymer ?
#
loop_
_entity_poly.entity_id
_entity_poly.type
_entity_poly.pdbx_seq_one_letter_code
_entity_poly.pdbx_strand_id
1 'polypeptide(L)'
;MGKRSFRELFRKAKEARGGGPLSIKISCSSSKYAPTANYAGVIVYHKDDSHVWKYDGPVASGRGRSFYVFILDATDWSRTAVSAAGGVHAYLLEQLIGKSDQRNACCGGFALVDDLLKFVSSELNVTSNSSAVNSWESDGSRALSFEECKLVQLAVKMWQDHGPSHIFEVPASYETVIG
;
A
#
# COMPACT_ATOMS: atom_id res chain seq x y z
N MET A 1 -9.82 -5.17 10.58
CA MET A 1 -10.92 -4.76 9.69
C MET A 1 -10.43 -3.61 8.81
N GLY A 2 -10.59 -3.79 7.50
CA GLY A 2 -10.00 -3.14 6.33
C GLY A 2 -10.67 -3.74 5.08
N LYS A 3 -9.98 -4.05 3.98
CA LYS A 3 -10.65 -4.62 2.79
C LYS A 3 -11.40 -5.92 3.15
N ARG A 4 -12.72 -5.95 2.91
CA ARG A 4 -13.67 -6.95 3.43
C ARG A 4 -13.32 -8.38 3.02
N SER A 5 -12.85 -8.55 1.79
CA SER A 5 -12.46 -9.84 1.20
C SER A 5 -10.97 -9.87 0.84
N PHE A 6 -10.09 -9.49 1.77
CA PHE A 6 -8.66 -9.45 1.48
C PHE A 6 -8.09 -10.79 0.98
N ARG A 7 -8.62 -11.92 1.46
CA ARG A 7 -8.23 -13.25 0.98
C ARG A 7 -8.52 -13.45 -0.51
N GLU A 8 -9.68 -12.99 -0.96
CA GLU A 8 -10.06 -13.05 -2.37
C GLU A 8 -9.16 -12.15 -3.22
N LEU A 9 -8.85 -10.95 -2.72
CA LEU A 9 -7.91 -10.04 -3.36
C LEU A 9 -6.52 -10.68 -3.48
N PHE A 10 -6.07 -11.40 -2.45
CA PHE A 10 -4.80 -12.11 -2.44
C PHE A 10 -4.80 -13.26 -3.46
N ARG A 11 -5.87 -14.06 -3.51
CA ARG A 11 -6.05 -15.13 -4.50
C ARG A 11 -6.03 -14.58 -5.93
N LYS A 12 -6.79 -13.53 -6.23
CA LYS A 12 -6.83 -12.89 -7.56
C LYS A 12 -5.44 -12.36 -7.97
N ALA A 13 -4.72 -11.75 -7.04
CA ALA A 13 -3.35 -11.31 -7.27
C ALA A 13 -2.40 -12.48 -7.59
N LYS A 14 -2.57 -13.63 -6.93
CA LYS A 14 -1.79 -14.84 -7.18
C LYS A 14 -2.08 -15.42 -8.57
N GLU A 15 -3.36 -15.51 -8.94
CA GLU A 15 -3.80 -15.97 -10.26
C GLU A 15 -3.30 -15.07 -11.38
N ALA A 16 -3.45 -13.75 -11.24
CA ALA A 16 -2.97 -12.77 -12.19
C ALA A 16 -1.44 -12.79 -12.39
N ARG A 17 -0.70 -13.39 -11.44
CA ARG A 17 0.75 -13.55 -11.48
C ARG A 17 1.21 -14.96 -11.84
N GLY A 18 0.31 -15.81 -12.35
CA GLY A 18 0.64 -17.15 -12.84
C GLY A 18 0.67 -18.23 -11.75
N GLY A 19 0.06 -17.99 -10.58
CA GLY A 19 -0.13 -19.00 -9.53
C GLY A 19 1.07 -19.27 -8.62
N GLY A 20 2.23 -18.66 -8.89
CA GLY A 20 3.43 -18.78 -8.06
C GLY A 20 3.36 -18.00 -6.73
N PRO A 21 4.41 -18.07 -5.90
CA PRO A 21 4.50 -17.29 -4.67
C PRO A 21 4.32 -15.81 -4.92
N LEU A 22 3.57 -15.15 -4.05
CA LEU A 22 3.43 -13.70 -4.11
C LEU A 22 4.65 -13.01 -3.52
N SER A 23 4.85 -11.76 -3.89
CA SER A 23 6.01 -10.99 -3.46
C SER A 23 5.64 -9.53 -3.22
N ILE A 24 6.17 -8.95 -2.17
CA ILE A 24 6.09 -7.53 -1.85
C ILE A 24 7.21 -6.81 -2.63
N LYS A 25 6.90 -5.67 -3.24
CA LYS A 25 7.89 -4.80 -3.88
C LYS A 25 7.93 -3.47 -3.14
N ILE A 26 9.06 -3.13 -2.53
CA ILE A 26 9.31 -1.80 -1.99
C ILE A 26 9.76 -0.89 -3.14
N SER A 27 9.10 0.26 -3.28
CA SER A 27 9.43 1.26 -4.31
C SER A 27 10.89 1.67 -4.24
N CYS A 28 11.52 1.89 -5.39
CA CYS A 28 12.84 2.50 -5.46
C CYS A 28 12.82 3.98 -5.04
N SER A 29 11.69 4.66 -5.22
CA SER A 29 11.48 6.05 -4.79
C SER A 29 11.17 6.18 -3.29
N SER A 30 11.16 5.08 -2.53
CA SER A 30 10.91 5.17 -1.09
C SER A 30 12.08 5.80 -0.35
N SER A 31 11.76 6.54 0.72
CA SER A 31 12.77 7.07 1.63
C SER A 31 13.54 5.94 2.31
N LYS A 32 14.80 6.18 2.66
CA LYS A 32 15.56 5.27 3.53
C LYS A 32 15.04 5.39 4.96
N TYR A 33 15.08 4.29 5.71
CA TYR A 33 14.70 4.30 7.12
C TYR A 33 15.77 5.01 7.97
N ALA A 34 15.29 5.83 8.90
CA ALA A 34 16.00 6.55 9.92
C ALA A 34 15.15 6.49 11.20
N PRO A 35 15.70 6.00 12.34
CA PRO A 35 14.90 5.75 13.54
C PRO A 35 14.17 6.96 14.13
N THR A 36 14.66 8.17 13.86
CA THR A 36 14.10 9.42 14.40
C THR A 36 13.08 10.08 13.49
N ALA A 37 12.86 9.53 12.28
CA ALA A 37 11.95 10.11 11.30
C ALA A 37 10.56 9.47 11.40
N ASN A 38 9.56 10.24 10.98
CA ASN A 38 8.18 9.77 10.87
C ASN A 38 7.87 9.46 9.41
N TYR A 39 7.20 8.35 9.15
CA TYR A 39 6.94 7.88 7.79
C TYR A 39 5.47 7.71 7.51
N ALA A 40 5.08 8.04 6.28
CA ALA A 40 3.82 7.68 5.69
C ALA A 40 4.05 6.56 4.67
N GLY A 41 3.16 5.58 4.66
CA GLY A 41 3.22 4.41 3.80
C GLY A 41 1.89 4.11 3.13
N VAL A 42 1.97 3.63 1.89
CA VAL A 42 0.84 3.07 1.15
C VAL A 42 1.23 1.72 0.60
N ILE A 43 0.33 0.75 0.71
CA ILE A 43 0.38 -0.52 0.00
C ILE A 43 -0.70 -0.53 -1.08
N VAL A 44 -0.29 -0.80 -2.32
CA VAL A 44 -1.18 -0.86 -3.49
C VAL A 44 -1.39 -2.33 -3.87
N TYR A 45 -2.65 -2.74 -3.89
CA TYR A 45 -3.08 -4.08 -4.20
C TYR A 45 -3.36 -4.25 -5.70
N HIS A 46 -4.05 -3.30 -6.32
CA HIS A 46 -4.22 -3.23 -7.77
C HIS A 46 -4.62 -1.81 -8.18
N LYS A 47 -4.46 -1.46 -9.47
CA LYS A 47 -4.85 -0.17 -10.05
C LYS A 47 -5.44 -0.39 -11.44
N ASP A 48 -6.49 0.36 -11.78
CA ASP A 48 -7.16 0.31 -13.10
C ASP A 48 -7.50 -1.13 -13.51
N ASP A 49 -8.13 -1.86 -12.59
CA ASP A 49 -8.47 -3.27 -12.78
C ASP A 49 -7.29 -4.21 -13.10
N SER A 50 -6.07 -3.81 -12.79
CA SER A 50 -4.88 -4.61 -13.05
C SER A 50 -4.01 -4.84 -11.81
N HIS A 51 -3.60 -6.09 -11.64
CA HIS A 51 -2.59 -6.52 -10.66
C HIS A 51 -1.16 -6.20 -11.10
N VAL A 52 -0.97 -5.73 -12.34
CA VAL A 52 0.30 -5.22 -12.88
C VAL A 52 0.03 -3.94 -13.67
N TRP A 53 0.58 -2.83 -13.22
CA TRP A 53 0.20 -1.50 -13.70
C TRP A 53 1.41 -0.61 -13.88
N LYS A 54 1.21 0.46 -14.64
CA LYS A 54 2.17 1.56 -14.74
C LYS A 54 1.71 2.70 -13.82
N TYR A 55 2.67 3.47 -13.34
CA TYR A 55 2.41 4.70 -12.62
C TYR A 55 3.38 5.77 -13.10
N ASP A 56 2.92 7.01 -13.08
CA ASP A 56 3.68 8.20 -13.48
C ASP A 56 3.26 9.36 -12.56
N GLY A 57 3.66 9.26 -11.30
CA GLY A 57 3.37 10.24 -10.28
C GLY A 57 4.47 11.30 -10.16
N PRO A 58 4.18 12.41 -9.45
CA PRO A 58 5.13 13.52 -9.27
C PRO A 58 6.53 13.14 -8.80
N VAL A 59 6.68 12.10 -7.97
CA VAL A 59 7.97 11.70 -7.39
C VAL A 59 8.43 10.31 -7.81
N ALA A 60 7.63 9.60 -8.60
CA ALA A 60 7.91 8.23 -8.97
C ALA A 60 7.21 7.86 -10.28
N SER A 61 7.93 7.24 -11.19
CA SER A 61 7.36 6.60 -12.37
C SER A 61 7.88 5.17 -12.50
N GLY A 62 7.10 4.29 -13.15
CA GLY A 62 7.53 2.92 -13.37
C GLY A 62 6.39 1.91 -13.46
N ARG A 63 6.70 0.69 -13.00
CA ARG A 63 5.79 -0.45 -13.02
C ARG A 63 5.59 -1.00 -11.62
N GLY A 64 4.32 -1.04 -11.21
CA GLY A 64 3.89 -1.70 -9.99
C GLY A 64 3.33 -3.10 -10.28
N ARG A 65 3.27 -3.92 -9.23
CA ARG A 65 2.54 -5.19 -9.17
C ARG A 65 1.96 -5.39 -7.78
N SER A 66 0.90 -6.18 -7.62
CA SER A 66 0.17 -6.30 -6.35
C SER A 66 1.12 -6.46 -5.17
N PHE A 67 0.77 -5.80 -4.06
CA PHE A 67 1.63 -5.65 -2.88
C PHE A 67 2.84 -4.76 -3.17
N TYR A 68 2.60 -3.67 -3.91
CA TYR A 68 3.56 -2.60 -4.12
C TYR A 68 3.52 -1.65 -2.93
N VAL A 69 4.66 -1.38 -2.30
CA VAL A 69 4.75 -0.56 -1.11
C VAL A 69 5.56 0.68 -1.42
N PHE A 70 5.01 1.83 -1.04
CA PHE A 70 5.65 3.12 -1.17
C PHE A 70 5.62 3.86 0.16
N ILE A 71 6.79 4.11 0.71
CA ILE A 71 7.02 4.77 1.99
C ILE A 71 7.84 6.05 1.75
N LEU A 72 7.41 7.17 2.31
CA LEU A 72 8.15 8.44 2.30
C LEU A 72 8.29 8.97 3.72
N ASP A 73 9.42 9.65 3.97
CA ASP A 73 9.62 10.47 5.16
C ASP A 73 8.61 11.62 5.15
N ALA A 74 7.83 11.68 6.22
CA ALA A 74 6.73 12.61 6.45
C ALA A 74 6.99 13.56 7.63
N THR A 75 8.22 13.60 8.14
CA THR A 75 8.61 14.42 9.32
C THR A 75 8.27 15.89 9.13
N ASP A 76 8.59 16.45 7.96
CA ASP A 76 8.44 17.88 7.66
C ASP A 76 7.36 18.17 6.60
N TRP A 77 6.37 17.29 6.46
CA TRP A 77 5.33 17.50 5.46
C TRP A 77 4.45 18.72 5.77
N SER A 78 4.25 19.55 4.74
CA SER A 78 3.39 20.73 4.83
C SER A 78 1.95 20.32 5.16
N ARG A 79 1.47 20.74 6.33
CA ARG A 79 0.07 20.52 6.76
C ARG A 79 -0.93 21.03 5.73
N THR A 80 -0.64 22.16 5.09
CA THR A 80 -1.51 22.74 4.06
C THR A 80 -1.60 21.84 2.82
N ALA A 81 -0.46 21.33 2.34
CA ALA A 81 -0.44 20.43 1.18
C ALA A 81 -1.14 19.10 1.49
N VAL A 82 -0.88 18.54 2.68
CA VAL A 82 -1.50 17.30 3.17
C VAL A 82 -3.02 17.47 3.28
N SER A 83 -3.49 18.59 3.86
CA SER A 83 -4.92 18.87 4.00
C SER A 83 -5.59 19.05 2.65
N ALA A 84 -4.93 19.68 1.67
CA ALA A 84 -5.48 19.89 0.33
C ALA A 84 -5.66 18.58 -0.47
N ALA A 85 -4.89 17.54 -0.13
CA ALA A 85 -5.02 16.21 -0.70
C ALA A 85 -5.99 15.30 0.09
N GLY A 86 -6.56 15.79 1.20
CA GLY A 86 -7.51 15.03 2.03
C GLY A 86 -6.87 14.18 3.12
N GLY A 87 -5.56 14.28 3.34
CA GLY A 87 -4.86 13.56 4.41
C GLY A 87 -3.49 13.03 3.99
N VAL A 88 -2.72 12.51 4.96
CA VAL A 88 -1.33 12.07 4.75
C VAL A 88 -1.22 10.96 3.70
N HIS A 89 -2.08 9.96 3.77
CA HIS A 89 -2.01 8.82 2.85
C HIS A 89 -2.58 9.14 1.46
N ALA A 90 -3.59 10.00 1.39
CA ALA A 90 -4.09 10.50 0.10
C ALA A 90 -3.02 11.36 -0.59
N TYR A 91 -2.35 12.25 0.14
CA TYR A 91 -1.21 13.00 -0.38
C TYR A 91 -0.09 12.07 -0.89
N LEU A 92 0.29 11.06 -0.11
CA LEU A 92 1.31 10.07 -0.50
C LEU A 92 0.93 9.31 -1.78
N LEU A 93 -0.32 8.87 -1.89
CA LEU A 93 -0.81 8.19 -3.08
C LEU A 93 -0.77 9.12 -4.31
N GLU A 94 -1.14 10.39 -4.13
CA GLU A 94 -1.02 11.44 -5.14
C GLU A 94 0.41 11.58 -5.67
N GLN A 95 1.42 11.52 -4.78
CA GLN A 95 2.82 11.54 -5.17
C GLN A 95 3.24 10.31 -5.99
N LEU A 96 2.64 9.14 -5.74
CA LEU A 96 2.97 7.90 -6.42
C LEU A 96 2.31 7.76 -7.80
N ILE A 97 1.01 8.04 -7.90
CA ILE A 97 0.22 7.73 -9.10
C ILE A 97 -0.44 8.95 -9.75
N GLY A 98 -0.30 10.15 -9.17
CA GLY A 98 -0.98 11.35 -9.63
C GLY A 98 -2.40 11.49 -9.09
N LYS A 99 -2.93 12.72 -9.15
CA LYS A 99 -4.21 13.11 -8.54
C LYS A 99 -5.44 12.52 -9.22
N SER A 100 -5.44 12.42 -10.55
CA SER A 100 -6.56 11.91 -11.33
C SER A 100 -6.85 10.42 -11.08
N ASP A 101 -5.85 9.69 -10.60
CA ASP A 101 -5.81 8.23 -10.70
C ASP A 101 -6.15 7.52 -9.38
N GLN A 102 -6.35 8.27 -8.29
CA GLN A 102 -6.55 7.69 -6.96
C GLN A 102 -7.79 6.83 -6.83
N ARG A 103 -8.87 7.18 -7.55
CA ARG A 103 -10.17 6.49 -7.45
C ARG A 103 -10.14 5.05 -7.97
N ASN A 104 -9.14 4.71 -8.79
CA ASN A 104 -8.99 3.41 -9.41
C ASN A 104 -7.93 2.54 -8.73
N ALA A 105 -7.38 2.98 -7.59
CA ALA A 105 -6.36 2.25 -6.85
C ALA A 105 -6.96 1.60 -5.59
N CYS A 106 -6.94 0.27 -5.56
CA CYS A 106 -7.22 -0.48 -4.34
C CYS A 106 -5.94 -0.48 -3.49
N CYS A 107 -5.98 0.22 -2.36
CA CYS A 107 -4.82 0.43 -1.52
C CYS A 107 -5.18 0.52 -0.02
N GLY A 108 -4.15 0.41 0.81
CA GLY A 108 -4.21 0.62 2.25
C GLY A 108 -3.13 1.61 2.71
N GLY A 109 -3.47 2.47 3.66
CA GLY A 109 -2.57 3.45 4.27
C GLY A 109 -2.07 3.02 5.65
N PHE A 110 -0.81 3.29 5.94
CA PHE A 110 -0.15 3.04 7.23
C PHE A 110 0.90 4.11 7.52
N ALA A 111 1.27 4.30 8.79
CA ALA A 111 2.29 5.24 9.21
C ALA A 111 3.22 4.63 10.25
N LEU A 112 4.50 5.00 10.24
CA LEU A 112 5.47 4.69 11.29
C LEU A 112 5.78 6.01 12.01
N VAL A 113 5.33 6.15 13.26
CA VAL A 113 5.48 7.37 14.04
C VAL A 113 6.14 7.03 15.35
N ASP A 114 7.29 7.63 15.65
CA ASP A 114 8.09 7.31 16.83
C ASP A 114 8.33 5.80 16.99
N ASP A 115 8.71 5.14 15.88
CA ASP A 115 8.90 3.68 15.74
C ASP A 115 7.64 2.82 16.01
N LEU A 116 6.48 3.45 16.20
CA LEU A 116 5.20 2.77 16.34
C LEU A 116 4.45 2.70 15.00
N LEU A 117 4.24 1.49 14.52
CA LEU A 117 3.49 1.23 13.30
C LEU A 117 1.97 1.35 13.54
N LYS A 118 1.32 2.24 12.79
CA LYS A 118 -0.11 2.54 12.83
C LYS A 118 -0.75 2.15 11.49
N PHE A 119 -1.88 1.46 11.54
CA PHE A 119 -2.55 0.92 10.35
C PHE A 119 -3.86 1.66 10.03
N VAL A 120 -3.90 2.98 10.18
CA VAL A 120 -5.14 3.76 10.12
C VAL A 120 -5.06 4.81 9.00
N SER A 121 -6.07 4.85 8.13
CA SER A 121 -6.30 5.91 7.14
C SER A 121 -7.79 6.18 7.03
N SER A 122 -8.19 7.45 7.12
CA SER A 122 -9.59 7.85 7.01
C SER A 122 -10.07 7.92 5.57
N GLU A 123 -9.15 7.82 4.60
CA GLU A 123 -9.41 7.98 3.17
C GLU A 123 -9.23 6.64 2.44
N LEU A 124 -8.04 6.04 2.53
CA LEU A 124 -7.70 4.87 1.71
C LEU A 124 -8.38 3.59 2.22
N ASN A 125 -8.41 3.40 3.54
CA ASN A 125 -8.88 2.14 4.12
C ASN A 125 -10.41 1.99 4.02
N VAL A 126 -11.14 3.10 4.09
CA VAL A 126 -12.62 3.15 4.01
C VAL A 126 -13.17 3.13 2.59
N THR A 127 -12.32 3.31 1.57
CA THR A 127 -12.78 3.43 0.18
C THR A 127 -13.12 2.06 -0.41
N SER A 128 -14.28 1.98 -1.06
CA SER A 128 -14.77 0.87 -1.89
C SER A 128 -14.87 1.32 -3.35
N ASN A 129 -14.83 0.37 -4.27
CA ASN A 129 -15.08 0.61 -5.69
C ASN A 129 -15.77 -0.62 -6.31
N SER A 130 -16.82 -0.37 -7.08
CA SER A 130 -17.62 -1.38 -7.76
C SER A 130 -17.25 -1.49 -9.25
N SER A 131 -15.96 -1.70 -9.56
CA SER A 131 -15.54 -1.96 -10.94
C SER A 131 -16.00 -3.35 -11.41
N ALA A 132 -16.19 -3.50 -12.73
CA ALA A 132 -16.66 -4.74 -13.34
C ALA A 132 -15.64 -5.90 -13.29
N VAL A 133 -14.34 -5.59 -13.17
CA VAL A 133 -13.27 -6.59 -13.24
C VAL A 133 -12.65 -6.84 -11.86
N ASN A 134 -12.15 -5.80 -11.20
CA ASN A 134 -11.57 -5.91 -9.85
C ASN A 134 -12.26 -4.91 -8.90
N SER A 135 -13.49 -5.23 -8.51
CA SER A 135 -14.15 -4.54 -7.41
C SER A 135 -13.46 -4.83 -6.07
N TRP A 136 -13.56 -3.89 -5.15
CA TRP A 136 -13.20 -4.11 -3.75
C TRP A 136 -14.19 -3.41 -2.83
N GLU A 137 -14.47 -4.07 -1.71
CA GLU A 137 -15.27 -3.49 -0.64
C GLU A 137 -14.38 -3.22 0.56
N SER A 138 -14.48 -2.00 1.10
CA SER A 138 -14.11 -1.73 2.48
C SER A 138 -15.24 -2.16 3.40
N ASP A 139 -14.89 -2.59 4.60
CA ASP A 139 -15.84 -2.79 5.70
C ASP A 139 -16.20 -1.48 6.43
N GLY A 140 -15.74 -0.32 5.93
CA GLY A 140 -15.97 1.00 6.52
C GLY A 140 -15.02 1.34 7.68
N SER A 141 -14.13 0.42 8.06
CA SER A 141 -13.08 0.65 9.05
C SER A 141 -11.98 1.55 8.49
N ARG A 142 -11.51 2.47 9.33
CA ARG A 142 -10.29 3.25 9.05
C ARG A 142 -9.03 2.41 9.26
N ALA A 143 -9.11 1.31 10.00
CA ALA A 143 -8.00 0.40 10.19
C ALA A 143 -7.81 -0.53 8.97
N LEU A 144 -6.68 -1.22 8.91
CA LEU A 144 -6.49 -2.34 7.99
C LEU A 144 -7.06 -3.65 8.57
N SER A 145 -7.37 -4.62 7.70
CA SER A 145 -7.69 -5.99 8.11
C SER A 145 -6.50 -6.64 8.81
N PHE A 146 -6.75 -7.72 9.57
CA PHE A 146 -5.68 -8.39 10.30
C PHE A 146 -4.61 -8.93 9.35
N GLU A 147 -5.04 -9.47 8.22
CA GLU A 147 -4.22 -9.97 7.12
C GLU A 147 -3.42 -8.85 6.47
N GLU A 148 -4.05 -7.69 6.20
CA GLU A 148 -3.36 -6.51 5.69
C GLU A 148 -2.30 -5.99 6.68
N CYS A 149 -2.62 -5.91 7.98
CA CYS A 149 -1.67 -5.52 9.02
C CYS A 149 -0.44 -6.42 9.02
N LYS A 150 -0.61 -7.74 8.94
CA LYS A 150 0.51 -8.70 8.86
C LYS A 150 1.38 -8.46 7.64
N LEU A 151 0.78 -8.20 6.49
CA LEU A 151 1.52 -7.94 5.26
C LEU A 151 2.31 -6.62 5.34
N VAL A 152 1.69 -5.57 5.90
CA VAL A 152 2.36 -4.28 6.13
C VAL A 152 3.48 -4.40 7.15
N GLN A 153 3.30 -5.14 8.24
CA GLN A 153 4.37 -5.41 9.21
C GLN A 153 5.58 -6.07 8.56
N LEU A 154 5.34 -7.09 7.74
CA LEU A 154 6.40 -7.74 6.97
C LEU A 154 7.06 -6.74 6.03
N ALA A 155 6.30 -5.96 5.26
CA ALA A 155 6.85 -4.97 4.34
C ALA A 155 7.71 -3.91 5.03
N VAL A 156 7.24 -3.35 6.15
CA VAL A 156 7.96 -2.34 6.93
C VAL A 156 9.25 -2.93 7.50
N LYS A 157 9.20 -4.14 8.06
CA LYS A 157 10.39 -4.83 8.54
C LYS A 157 11.43 -5.01 7.43
N MET A 158 11.02 -5.53 6.27
CA MET A 158 11.95 -5.74 5.15
C MET A 158 12.50 -4.40 4.62
N TRP A 159 11.70 -3.33 4.63
CA TRP A 159 12.17 -1.99 4.26
C TRP A 159 13.16 -1.41 5.28
N GLN A 160 12.96 -1.62 6.58
CA GLN A 160 13.92 -1.21 7.62
C GLN A 160 15.24 -1.96 7.47
N ASP A 161 15.19 -3.27 7.21
CA ASP A 161 16.37 -4.15 7.14
C ASP A 161 17.19 -3.95 5.84
N HIS A 162 16.54 -3.65 4.72
CA HIS A 162 17.18 -3.64 3.39
C HIS A 162 17.08 -2.31 2.65
N GLY A 163 16.17 -1.43 3.04
CA GLY A 163 15.91 -0.16 2.36
C GLY A 163 15.04 -0.28 1.09
N PRO A 164 14.96 0.81 0.30
CA PRO A 164 14.12 0.88 -0.90
C PRO A 164 14.60 -0.03 -2.03
N SER A 165 13.79 -0.18 -3.08
CA SER A 165 14.11 -0.93 -4.31
C SER A 165 14.29 -2.45 -4.17
N HIS A 166 13.77 -3.04 -3.09
CA HIS A 166 13.86 -4.48 -2.87
C HIS A 166 12.54 -5.20 -3.12
N ILE A 167 12.67 -6.48 -3.48
CA ILE A 167 11.57 -7.41 -3.69
C ILE A 167 11.75 -8.57 -2.73
N PHE A 168 10.68 -8.94 -2.04
CA PHE A 168 10.69 -10.04 -1.09
C PHE A 168 9.51 -10.96 -1.35
N GLU A 169 9.75 -12.26 -1.34
CA GLU A 169 8.67 -13.24 -1.40
C GLU A 169 7.87 -13.23 -0.10
N VAL A 170 6.56 -13.37 -0.21
CA VAL A 170 5.68 -13.55 0.95
C VAL A 170 5.88 -14.98 1.44
N PRO A 171 6.31 -15.20 2.70
CA PRO A 171 6.54 -16.55 3.20
C PRO A 171 5.26 -17.39 3.13
N ALA A 172 5.38 -18.69 2.84
CA ALA A 172 4.23 -19.59 2.76
C ALA A 172 3.38 -19.61 4.05
N SER A 173 4.01 -19.41 5.21
CA SER A 173 3.31 -19.29 6.49
C SER A 173 2.37 -18.09 6.57
N TYR A 174 2.66 -17.01 5.83
CA TYR A 174 1.75 -15.88 5.66
C TYR A 174 0.65 -16.21 4.66
N GLU A 175 0.94 -16.97 3.60
CA GLU A 175 -0.10 -17.41 2.65
C GLU A 175 -1.17 -18.29 3.31
N THR A 176 -0.82 -19.15 4.28
CA THR A 176 -1.80 -19.97 5.02
C THR A 176 -2.69 -19.16 5.97
N VAL A 177 -2.20 -18.00 6.42
CA VAL A 177 -2.95 -17.10 7.30
C VAL A 177 -3.84 -16.15 6.49
N ILE A 178 -3.38 -15.76 5.30
CA ILE A 178 -4.04 -14.79 4.42
C ILE A 178 -5.00 -15.47 3.43
N GLY A 179 -4.72 -16.70 2.99
CA GLY A 179 -5.60 -17.54 2.16
C GLY A 179 -6.61 -18.32 2.99
#